data_AF-A0A0N1IMJ3-F1
#
_entry.id   AF-A0A0N1IMJ3-F1
#
_cell.length_a   1.000
_cell.length_b   1.000
_cell.length_c   1.000
_cell.angle_alpha   90.00
_cell.angle_beta   90.00
_cell.angle_gamma   90.00
#
_symmetry.space_group_name_H-M   'P 1'
#
loop_
_entity.id
_entity.type
_entity.pdbx_description
1 polymer ?
#
loop_
_entity_poly.entity_id
_entity_poly.type
_entity_poly.pdbx_seq_one_letter_code
_entity_poly.pdbx_strand_id
1 'polypeptide(L)'
;MAAGNIFFYLGVIALVHAVYMAYSIREQLQALHHGSSYVPAVSFGSLSMPVSTMMIPITVEALLGTVMGIVGFVQCSKLQKARLSDETRYLRYDHQLNTGVGFIHFNHRGAVACRKDELKDDQKPMAQKKLD
;
A
#
# COMPACT_ATOMS: atom_id res chain seq x y z
N MET A 1 -3.96 -0.90 -4.84
CA MET A 1 -3.12 -0.02 -4.00
C MET A 1 -3.99 0.52 -2.87
N ALA A 2 -3.56 0.40 -1.61
CA ALA A 2 -4.31 0.97 -0.49
C ALA A 2 -4.27 2.51 -0.59
N ALA A 3 -5.39 3.19 -0.29
CA ALA A 3 -5.50 4.65 -0.38
C ALA A 3 -4.38 5.39 0.37
N GLY A 4 -3.95 4.86 1.53
CA GLY A 4 -2.83 5.42 2.31
C GLY A 4 -1.49 5.48 1.55
N ASN A 5 -1.21 4.52 0.66
CA ASN A 5 0.00 4.54 -0.16
C ASN A 5 -0.03 5.71 -1.16
N ILE A 6 -1.21 6.00 -1.72
CA ILE A 6 -1.38 7.11 -2.68
C ILE A 6 -1.16 8.45 -1.97
N PHE A 7 -1.74 8.63 -0.78
CA PHE A 7 -1.53 9.83 0.02
C PHE A 7 -0.07 10.04 0.42
N PHE A 8 0.62 8.96 0.79
CA PHE A 8 2.05 9.01 1.10
C PHE A 8 2.89 9.48 -0.10
N TYR A 9 2.72 8.84 -1.27
CA TYR A 9 3.48 9.22 -2.47
C TYR A 9 3.15 10.64 -2.96
N LEU A 10 1.88 11.05 -2.91
CA LEU A 10 1.50 12.43 -3.22
C LEU A 10 2.16 13.43 -2.27
N GLY A 11 2.20 13.13 -0.97
CA GLY A 11 2.89 13.95 0.02
C GLY A 11 4.38 14.08 -0.27
N VAL A 12 5.06 12.98 -0.62
CA VAL A 12 6.49 12.99 -0.98
C VAL A 12 6.74 13.82 -2.23
N ILE A 13 5.93 13.66 -3.28
CA ILE A 13 6.06 14.43 -4.53
C ILE A 13 5.87 15.93 -4.26
N ALA A 14 4.86 16.31 -3.49
CA ALA A 14 4.62 17.71 -3.12
C ALA A 14 5.80 18.30 -2.32
N LEU A 15 6.40 17.52 -1.42
CA LEU A 15 7.57 17.93 -0.65
C LEU A 15 8.80 18.16 -1.55
N VAL A 16 9.06 17.25 -2.48
CA VAL A 16 10.15 17.41 -3.46
C VAL A 16 9.93 18.65 -4.33
N HIS A 17 8.70 18.89 -4.77
CA HIS A 17 8.34 20.08 -5.52
C HIS A 17 8.58 21.37 -4.71
N ALA A 18 8.12 21.43 -3.46
CA ALA A 18 8.34 22.58 -2.58
C ALA A 18 9.83 22.84 -2.33
N VAL A 19 10.65 21.79 -2.15
CA VAL A 19 12.11 21.91 -1.99
C VAL A 19 12.77 22.45 -3.24
N TYR A 20 12.38 21.97 -4.42
CA TYR A 20 12.87 22.48 -5.70
C TYR A 20 12.52 23.97 -5.87
N MET A 21 11.29 24.36 -5.55
CA MET A 21 10.85 25.75 -5.59
C MET A 21 11.64 26.63 -4.60
N ALA A 22 11.85 26.16 -3.37
CA ALA A 22 12.67 26.87 -2.39
C ALA A 22 14.11 27.06 -2.87
N TYR A 23 14.70 26.02 -3.47
CA TYR A 23 16.05 26.08 -4.03
C TYR A 23 16.17 27.09 -5.18
N SER A 24 15.25 27.03 -6.15
CA SER A 24 15.25 27.95 -7.29
C SER A 24 15.07 29.42 -6.87
N ILE A 25 14.22 29.68 -5.88
CA ILE A 25 14.05 31.03 -5.31
C ILE A 25 15.30 31.50 -4.56
N ARG A 26 15.96 30.61 -3.83
CA ARG A 26 17.22 30.93 -3.14
C ARG A 26 18.28 31.38 -4.15
N GLU A 27 18.45 30.65 -5.25
CA GLU A 27 19.40 31.02 -6.31
C GLU A 27 19.05 32.38 -6.92
N GLN A 28 17.76 32.69 -7.11
CA GLN A 28 17.33 34.00 -7.61
C GLN A 28 17.59 35.14 -6.62
N LEU A 29 17.32 34.94 -5.33
CA LEU A 29 17.64 35.90 -4.27
C LEU A 29 19.16 36.13 -4.18
N GLN A 30 19.94 35.08 -4.34
CA GLN A 30 21.39 35.17 -4.34
C GLN A 30 21.89 35.93 -5.58
N ALA A 31 21.34 35.68 -6.76
CA ALA A 31 21.68 36.42 -7.98
C ALA A 31 21.31 37.91 -7.88
N LEU A 32 20.17 38.24 -7.28
CA LEU A 32 19.76 39.61 -6.98
C LEU A 32 20.79 40.31 -6.08
N HIS A 33 21.22 39.63 -5.01
CA HIS A 33 22.17 40.19 -4.05
C HIS A 33 23.57 40.43 -4.65
N HIS A 34 23.97 39.66 -5.66
CA HIS A 34 25.27 39.82 -6.34
C HIS A 34 25.24 40.80 -7.53
N GLY A 35 24.16 41.56 -7.71
CA GLY A 35 24.12 42.68 -8.67
C GLY A 35 23.67 42.31 -10.08
N SER A 36 23.06 41.13 -10.29
CA SER A 36 22.39 40.84 -11.56
C SER A 36 21.16 41.75 -11.71
N SER A 37 21.19 42.71 -12.65
CA SER A 37 20.05 43.61 -12.92
C SER A 37 18.84 42.93 -13.53
N TYR A 38 18.96 41.64 -13.91
CA TYR A 38 17.86 40.87 -14.46
C TYR A 38 17.41 39.81 -13.45
N VAL A 39 16.19 39.98 -12.95
CA VAL A 39 15.51 39.03 -12.07
C VAL A 39 14.31 38.52 -12.87
N PRO A 40 14.33 37.27 -13.36
CA PRO A 40 13.12 36.71 -13.93
C PRO A 40 12.09 36.60 -12.81
N ALA A 41 11.00 37.35 -12.91
CA ALA A 41 9.85 37.14 -12.04
C ALA A 41 9.40 35.69 -12.20
N VAL A 42 9.29 34.96 -11.09
CA VAL A 42 8.76 33.60 -11.14
C VAL A 42 7.28 33.71 -11.50
N SER A 43 6.94 33.23 -12.68
CA SER A 43 5.55 33.17 -13.16
C SER A 43 4.86 32.05 -12.38
N PHE A 44 4.07 32.42 -11.38
CA PHE A 44 3.12 31.49 -10.74
C PHE A 44 1.77 31.70 -11.45
N GLY A 45 1.63 31.06 -12.62
CA GLY A 45 0.58 31.42 -13.58
C GLY A 45 0.85 32.76 -14.28
N SER A 46 -0.19 33.49 -14.71
CA SER A 46 -0.04 34.75 -15.47
C SER A 46 0.38 35.97 -14.63
N LEU A 47 0.64 35.79 -13.33
CA LEU A 47 1.00 36.89 -12.42
C LEU A 47 2.49 36.83 -12.07
N SER A 48 3.19 37.90 -12.45
CA SER A 48 4.55 38.18 -11.97
C SER A 48 4.46 38.66 -10.53
N MET A 49 4.87 37.82 -9.58
CA MET A 49 4.95 38.21 -8.17
C MET A 49 6.41 38.38 -7.72
N PRO A 50 6.69 39.31 -6.79
CA PRO A 50 8.02 39.46 -6.24
C PRO A 50 8.46 38.19 -5.52
N VAL A 51 9.77 37.93 -5.53
CA VAL A 51 10.36 36.69 -5.00
C VAL A 51 10.05 36.49 -3.50
N SER A 52 9.90 37.58 -2.73
CA SER A 52 9.55 37.53 -1.31
C SER A 52 8.14 36.99 -1.05
N THR A 53 7.17 37.26 -1.93
CA THR A 53 5.78 36.79 -1.76
C THR A 53 5.62 35.30 -2.09
N MET A 54 6.57 34.72 -2.83
CA MET A 54 6.59 33.30 -3.16
C MET A 54 7.01 32.40 -1.99
N MET A 55 7.56 32.95 -0.91
CA MET A 55 7.84 32.15 0.29
C MET A 55 6.56 31.53 0.85
N ILE A 56 5.48 32.31 0.99
CA ILE A 56 4.21 31.87 1.59
C ILE A 56 3.63 30.61 0.91
N PRO A 57 3.40 30.59 -0.42
CA PRO A 57 2.85 29.40 -1.08
C PRO A 57 3.76 28.18 -0.96
N ILE A 58 5.09 28.36 -0.98
CA ILE A 58 6.04 27.25 -0.80
C ILE A 58 5.96 26.68 0.61
N THR A 59 5.86 27.52 1.64
CA THR A 59 5.72 27.03 3.02
C THR A 59 4.42 26.27 3.20
N VAL A 60 3.33 26.77 2.61
CA VAL A 60 2.01 26.12 2.64
C VAL A 60 2.06 24.76 1.93
N GLU A 61 2.68 24.69 0.75
CA GLU A 61 2.87 23.45 0.00
C GLU A 61 3.72 22.43 0.77
N ALA A 62 4.83 22.87 1.38
CA ALA A 62 5.69 22.01 2.19
C ALA A 62 4.94 21.44 3.41
N LEU A 63 4.13 22.28 4.10
CA LEU A 63 3.30 21.84 5.21
C LEU A 63 2.25 20.82 4.76
N LEU A 64 1.55 21.08 3.67
CA LEU A 64 0.56 20.15 3.11
C LEU A 64 1.19 18.81 2.72
N GLY A 65 2.33 18.84 2.01
CA GLY A 65 3.07 17.63 1.64
C GLY A 65 3.50 16.81 2.84
N THR A 66 3.98 17.49 3.90
CA THR A 66 4.38 16.84 5.15
C THR A 66 3.19 16.19 5.86
N VAL A 67 2.08 16.91 6.01
CA VAL A 67 0.85 16.39 6.65
C VAL A 67 0.31 15.20 5.87
N MET A 68 0.23 15.29 4.54
CA MET A 68 -0.21 14.18 3.69
C MET A 68 0.70 12.96 3.81
N GLY A 69 2.03 13.17 3.84
CA GLY A 69 3.01 12.11 4.04
C GLY A 69 2.81 11.38 5.38
N ILE A 70 2.65 12.14 6.47
CA ILE A 70 2.39 11.58 7.81
C ILE A 70 1.09 10.78 7.83
N VAL A 71 -0.01 11.36 7.32
CA VAL A 71 -1.32 10.69 7.28
C VAL A 71 -1.27 9.41 6.46
N GLY A 72 -0.63 9.44 5.28
CA GLY A 72 -0.45 8.26 4.45
C GLY A 72 0.37 7.17 5.16
N PHE A 73 1.47 7.55 5.81
CA PHE A 73 2.31 6.63 6.57
C PHE A 73 1.58 5.97 7.74
N VAL A 74 0.82 6.77 8.51
CA VAL A 74 0.03 6.27 9.64
C VAL A 74 -1.07 5.33 9.17
N GLN A 75 -1.76 5.64 8.06
CA GLN A 75 -2.77 4.74 7.49
C GLN A 75 -2.19 3.40 6.99
N CYS A 76 -0.95 3.40 6.52
CA CYS A 76 -0.27 2.18 6.09
C CYS A 76 0.29 1.36 7.25
N SER A 77 0.50 1.99 8.40
CA SER A 77 1.02 1.34 9.61
C SER A 77 -0.07 0.48 10.25
N LYS A 78 -0.06 -0.83 9.95
CA LYS A 78 -0.92 -1.79 10.66
C LYS A 78 -0.35 -2.01 12.06
N LEU A 79 -1.05 -1.52 13.08
CA LEU A 79 -0.77 -1.91 14.45
C LEU A 79 -1.05 -3.41 14.59
N GLN A 80 0.00 -4.17 14.91
CA GLN A 80 -0.17 -5.59 15.23
C GLN A 80 -0.82 -5.73 16.60
N LYS A 81 -1.56 -6.82 16.78
CA LYS A 81 -2.19 -7.14 18.07
C LYS A 81 -1.09 -7.38 19.10
N ALA A 82 -1.19 -6.72 20.25
CA ALA A 82 -0.20 -6.83 21.32
C ALA A 82 -0.25 -8.17 22.07
N ARG A 83 -1.35 -8.91 21.98
CA ARG A 83 -1.55 -10.17 22.69
C ARG A 83 -1.69 -11.35 21.74
N LEU A 84 -0.85 -12.36 21.93
CA LEU A 84 -0.93 -13.63 21.22
C LEU A 84 -2.30 -14.32 21.41
N SER A 85 -2.91 -14.15 22.58
CA SER A 85 -4.25 -14.67 22.88
C SER A 85 -5.35 -14.16 21.95
N ASP A 86 -5.18 -12.95 21.39
CA ASP A 86 -6.17 -12.34 20.49
C ASP A 86 -6.03 -12.84 19.04
N GLU A 87 -4.90 -13.46 18.71
CA GLU A 87 -4.73 -14.23 17.47
C GLU A 87 -5.18 -15.67 17.65
N THR A 88 -4.88 -16.28 18.80
CA THR A 88 -5.18 -17.70 19.03
C THR A 88 -6.62 -17.98 19.46
N ARG A 89 -7.41 -16.97 19.85
CA ARG A 89 -8.81 -17.16 20.28
C ARG A 89 -9.70 -17.85 19.23
N TYR A 90 -9.42 -17.65 17.95
CA TYR A 90 -10.19 -18.26 16.86
C TYR A 90 -9.52 -19.49 16.24
N LEU A 91 -8.32 -19.85 16.70
CA LEU A 91 -7.62 -21.04 16.25
C LEU A 91 -8.23 -22.25 16.95
N ARG A 92 -8.86 -23.14 16.17
CA ARG A 92 -9.26 -24.46 16.64
C ARG A 92 -8.05 -25.36 16.69
N TYR A 93 -8.02 -26.24 17.70
CA TYR A 93 -7.01 -27.29 17.87
C TYR A 93 -6.77 -28.06 16.57
N ASP A 94 -7.85 -28.43 15.87
CA ASP A 94 -7.79 -29.11 14.58
C ASP A 94 -7.09 -28.30 13.50
N HIS A 95 -7.14 -26.98 13.49
CA HIS A 95 -6.46 -26.19 12.46
C HIS A 95 -4.94 -26.08 12.73
N GLN A 96 -4.51 -26.10 13.99
CA GLN A 96 -3.08 -26.02 14.32
C GLN A 96 -2.39 -27.39 14.31
N LEU A 97 -2.99 -28.40 14.93
CA LEU A 97 -2.36 -29.72 15.01
C LEU A 97 -2.58 -30.60 13.77
N ASN A 98 -3.67 -30.40 13.03
CA ASN A 98 -3.91 -31.19 11.81
C ASN A 98 -3.11 -30.67 10.60
N THR A 99 -2.20 -29.71 10.79
CA THR A 99 -1.26 -29.32 9.73
C THR A 99 -0.25 -30.42 9.43
N GLY A 100 -0.04 -31.40 10.33
CA GLY A 100 0.50 -32.72 9.97
C GLY A 100 1.79 -32.69 9.14
N VAL A 101 2.58 -31.62 9.18
CA VAL A 101 3.82 -31.50 8.40
C VAL A 101 4.91 -32.27 9.15
N GLY A 102 4.77 -33.60 9.20
CA GLY A 102 5.76 -34.48 9.84
C GLY A 102 5.25 -35.87 10.27
N PHE A 103 3.95 -36.03 10.52
CA PHE A 103 3.38 -37.30 11.02
C PHE A 103 2.04 -37.64 10.35
N ILE A 104 2.01 -37.68 9.02
CA ILE A 104 0.82 -38.13 8.30
C ILE A 104 0.73 -39.66 8.39
N HIS A 105 -0.27 -40.16 9.11
CA HIS A 105 -0.53 -41.59 9.20
C HIS A 105 -1.64 -41.99 8.22
N PHE A 106 -1.25 -42.69 7.15
CA PHE A 106 -2.19 -43.09 6.08
C PHE A 106 -3.11 -44.24 6.50
N ASN A 107 -2.82 -44.94 7.60
CA ASN A 107 -3.67 -45.99 8.15
C ASN A 107 -4.79 -45.42 9.03
N HIS A 108 -5.81 -44.85 8.41
CA HIS A 108 -6.97 -44.27 9.10
C HIS A 108 -8.27 -44.72 8.43
N ARG A 109 -9.39 -44.66 9.16
CA ARG A 109 -10.70 -45.16 8.68
C ARG A 109 -11.17 -44.48 7.38
N GLY A 110 -10.75 -43.23 7.12
CA GLY A 110 -11.04 -42.51 5.88
C GLY A 110 -10.42 -43.15 4.63
N ALA A 111 -9.25 -43.79 4.75
CA ALA A 111 -8.59 -44.46 3.63
C ALA A 111 -9.40 -45.65 3.07
N VAL A 112 -10.20 -46.31 3.92
CA VAL A 112 -11.06 -47.44 3.51
C VAL A 112 -12.41 -46.94 2.98
N ALA A 113 -12.90 -45.80 3.49
CA ALA A 113 -14.19 -45.24 3.09
C ALA A 113 -14.14 -44.61 1.69
N CYS A 114 -13.14 -43.76 1.39
CA CYS A 114 -13.03 -43.13 0.06
C CYS A 114 -12.80 -44.16 -1.06
N ARG A 115 -12.02 -45.21 -0.80
CA ARG A 115 -11.74 -46.26 -1.79
C ARG A 115 -12.98 -47.10 -2.14
N LYS A 116 -13.95 -47.21 -1.23
CA LYS A 116 -15.20 -47.94 -1.47
C LYS A 116 -16.18 -47.17 -2.36
N ASP A 117 -16.10 -45.84 -2.34
CA ASP A 117 -16.96 -45.00 -3.18
C ASP A 117 -16.41 -44.91 -4.61
N GLU A 118 -15.08 -44.87 -4.79
CA GLU A 118 -14.45 -44.97 -6.13
C GLU A 118 -14.75 -46.30 -6.82
N LEU A 119 -14.64 -47.43 -6.11
CA LEU A 119 -14.95 -48.76 -6.66
C LEU A 119 -16.45 -48.99 -6.95
N LYS A 120 -17.35 -48.18 -6.37
CA LYS A 120 -18.79 -48.26 -6.63
C LYS A 120 -19.22 -47.44 -7.84
N ASP A 121 -18.55 -46.34 -8.16
CA ASP A 121 -18.87 -45.55 -9.36
C ASP A 121 -18.29 -46.18 -10.64
N ASP A 122 -17.19 -46.92 -10.57
CA ASP A 122 -16.68 -47.73 -11.70
C ASP A 122 -17.57 -48.94 -12.05
N GLN A 123 -18.50 -49.31 -11.17
CA GLN A 123 -19.43 -50.43 -11.37
C GLN A 123 -20.82 -50.04 -11.87
N LYS A 124 -21.09 -48.76 -12.16
CA LYS A 124 -22.32 -48.38 -12.86
C LYS A 124 -22.18 -48.73 -14.34
N PRO A 125 -22.95 -49.70 -14.88
CA PRO A 125 -23.02 -49.87 -16.33
C PRO A 125 -23.56 -48.57 -16.94
N MET A 126 -22.84 -48.03 -17.93
CA MET A 126 -23.30 -46.89 -18.72
C MET A 126 -24.70 -47.20 -19.25
N ALA A 127 -25.72 -46.58 -18.64
CA ALA A 127 -27.08 -46.71 -19.12
C ALA A 127 -27.14 -46.14 -20.54
N GLN A 128 -27.43 -47.03 -21.50
CA GLN A 128 -27.61 -46.71 -22.91
C GLN A 128 -28.62 -45.57 -23.03
N LYS A 129 -28.16 -44.46 -23.61
CA LYS A 129 -28.99 -43.36 -24.09
C LYS A 129 -29.90 -43.93 -25.20
N LYS A 130 -31.16 -44.22 -24.88
CA LYS A 130 -32.18 -44.44 -25.92
C LYS A 130 -32.41 -43.12 -26.65
N LEU A 131 -32.11 -43.11 -27.95
CA LEU A 131 -32.78 -42.24 -28.91
C LEU A 131 -34.24 -42.71 -28.97
N ASP A 132 -35.16 -41.79 -28.72
CA ASP A 132 -36.42 -41.59 -29.46
C ASP A 132 -36.91 -40.16 -29.17
#